data_AF-A0A7S1MGD1-F1
#
_entry.id   AF-A0A7S1MGD1-F1
#
_cell.length_a   1.000
_cell.length_b   1.000
_cell.length_c   1.000
_cell.angle_alpha   90.00
_cell.angle_beta   90.00
_cell.angle_gamma   90.00
#
_symmetry.space_group_name_H-M   'P 1'
#
loop_
_entity.id
_entity.type
_entity.pdbx_description
1 polymer ?
#
loop_
_entity_poly.entity_id
_entity_poly.type
_entity_poly.pdbx_seq_one_letter_code
_entity_poly.pdbx_strand_id
1 'polypeptide(L)'
;SSRSCSKLLSKVAGMPAKAGRKKRAGKPDGSAALQGVASEAPPDVPAPTGRSRVDELSDGLCFPPEVFVFDLDDTLWEGDVDRSGGPPFLVEGPRNHVSSKAGVGVTPFPDVAEIFEWLEEGGRRAAVASHTGEPRWGEAALQALKTPRGTSYAAIAAVKEMHRAETVAQRSKAVHLRRIAERSGCDPQDMVFFDNMQHNVLDGESIDV
;
A
#
# COMPACT_ATOMS: atom_id res chain seq x y z
N SER A 1 -16.98 1.56 -37.14
CA SER A 1 -16.90 3.02 -37.17
C SER A 1 -15.57 3.42 -36.58
N SER A 2 -14.66 3.87 -37.43
CA SER A 2 -13.28 4.26 -37.12
C SER A 2 -13.25 5.63 -36.45
N ARG A 3 -12.35 5.83 -35.46
CA ARG A 3 -11.67 7.11 -35.22
C ARG A 3 -10.42 6.91 -34.36
N SER A 4 -9.32 6.73 -35.10
CA SER A 4 -7.94 6.98 -34.67
C SER A 4 -7.72 8.49 -34.53
N CYS A 5 -7.03 8.93 -33.48
CA CYS A 5 -6.57 10.31 -33.32
C CYS A 5 -5.04 10.36 -33.32
N SER A 6 -4.51 10.87 -34.43
CA SER A 6 -3.54 11.97 -34.49
C SER A 6 -2.15 11.79 -33.86
N LYS A 7 -1.20 11.37 -34.71
CA LYS A 7 0.23 11.75 -34.63
C LYS A 7 0.41 13.20 -35.07
N LEU A 8 1.30 13.98 -34.45
CA LEU A 8 2.04 15.04 -35.14
C LEU A 8 3.30 15.53 -34.36
N LEU A 9 4.47 15.28 -34.97
CA LEU A 9 5.71 16.11 -35.12
C LEU A 9 6.44 16.63 -33.84
N SER A 10 7.77 16.73 -33.73
CA SER A 10 8.89 16.77 -34.68
C SER A 10 10.25 16.57 -33.96
N LYS A 11 11.26 16.10 -34.69
CA LYS A 11 12.71 16.12 -34.34
C LYS A 11 13.31 17.49 -34.70
N VAL A 12 14.37 17.93 -34.01
CA VAL A 12 15.72 18.21 -34.57
C VAL A 12 16.67 18.74 -33.47
N ALA A 13 17.96 18.44 -33.67
CA ALA A 13 19.10 18.45 -32.76
C ALA A 13 19.78 19.82 -32.51
N GLY A 14 20.72 19.83 -31.56
CA GLY A 14 21.82 20.82 -31.53
C GLY A 14 22.52 20.98 -30.18
N MET A 15 23.63 20.25 -29.94
CA MET A 15 24.70 20.66 -29.01
C MET A 15 25.65 21.64 -29.72
N PRO A 16 26.35 22.53 -28.99
CA PRO A 16 27.73 22.20 -28.62
C PRO A 16 28.15 22.60 -27.20
N ALA A 17 29.27 22.00 -26.79
CA ALA A 17 29.95 22.15 -25.50
C ALA A 17 30.89 23.38 -25.44
N LYS A 18 31.18 23.90 -24.22
CA LYS A 18 32.49 23.77 -23.53
C LYS A 18 32.68 24.74 -22.35
N ALA A 19 33.31 24.19 -21.31
CA ALA A 19 34.40 24.72 -20.47
C ALA A 19 34.16 25.89 -19.50
N GLY A 20 34.51 25.63 -18.22
CA GLY A 20 34.73 26.66 -17.19
C GLY A 20 35.30 26.04 -15.91
N ARG A 21 36.42 26.56 -15.42
CA ARG A 21 37.41 25.91 -14.55
C ARG A 21 37.32 26.39 -13.09
N LYS A 22 37.62 25.46 -12.16
CA LYS A 22 37.95 25.57 -10.72
C LYS A 22 38.31 26.95 -10.14
N LYS A 23 37.88 27.18 -8.89
CA LYS A 23 38.60 27.75 -7.70
C LYS A 23 37.57 27.97 -6.58
N ARG A 24 37.85 28.05 -5.27
CA ARG A 24 38.86 27.53 -4.32
C ARG A 24 38.25 27.83 -2.93
N ALA A 25 38.68 27.11 -1.90
CA ALA A 25 38.21 27.23 -0.52
C ALA A 25 38.45 28.61 0.11
N GLY A 26 37.64 28.93 1.13
CA GLY A 26 37.84 30.03 2.06
C GLY A 26 36.90 29.91 3.26
N LYS A 27 37.39 29.30 4.35
CA LYS A 27 36.83 29.39 5.70
C LYS A 27 37.44 30.64 6.37
N PRO A 28 36.71 31.33 7.24
CA PRO A 28 37.32 31.67 8.52
C PRO A 28 36.41 31.35 9.70
N ASP A 29 37.08 30.98 10.78
CA ASP A 29 36.54 30.81 12.12
C ASP A 29 36.12 32.17 12.72
N GLY A 30 35.08 32.15 13.55
CA GLY A 30 34.61 33.33 14.28
C GLY A 30 33.68 32.92 15.41
N SER A 31 34.27 32.65 16.57
CA SER A 31 33.58 32.47 17.85
C SER A 31 32.82 33.73 18.24
N ALA A 32 31.53 33.61 18.53
CA ALA A 32 30.77 34.58 19.30
C ALA A 32 29.70 33.83 20.11
N ALA A 33 29.97 33.69 21.41
CA ALA A 33 28.99 33.31 22.40
C ALA A 33 27.95 34.44 22.53
N LEU A 34 26.68 34.11 22.34
CA LEU A 34 25.55 34.96 22.73
C LEU A 34 24.56 34.12 23.52
N GLN A 35 24.06 34.79 24.56
CA GLN A 35 23.40 34.24 25.74
C GLN A 35 22.06 33.57 25.43
N GLY A 36 21.73 32.58 26.25
CA GLY A 36 20.45 31.90 26.25
C GLY A 36 19.30 32.85 26.54
N VAL A 37 18.32 32.85 25.65
CA VAL A 37 16.95 33.27 25.95
C VAL A 37 16.13 32.00 26.09
N ALA A 38 15.50 31.83 27.24
CA ALA A 38 14.57 30.74 27.47
C ALA A 38 13.40 30.90 26.49
N SER A 39 13.26 29.97 25.55
CA SER A 39 12.05 29.86 24.74
C SER A 39 10.99 29.23 25.63
N GLU A 40 9.98 30.01 26.00
CA GLU A 40 8.73 29.49 26.54
C GLU A 40 8.21 28.40 25.60
N ALA A 41 7.83 27.26 26.17
CA ALA A 41 7.22 26.18 25.42
C ALA A 41 5.88 26.68 24.82
N PRO A 42 5.53 26.32 23.58
CA PRO A 42 4.23 26.65 23.02
C PRO A 42 3.13 26.03 23.89
N PRO A 43 1.95 26.68 24.01
CA PRO A 43 0.83 26.09 24.72
C PRO A 43 0.48 24.74 24.08
N ASP A 44 0.24 23.76 24.94
CA ASP A 44 -0.19 22.41 24.61
C ASP A 44 -1.32 22.48 23.59
N VAL A 45 -1.00 22.19 22.32
CA VAL A 45 -1.99 22.14 21.25
C VAL A 45 -2.73 20.84 21.50
N PRO A 46 -4.03 20.84 21.83
CA PRO A 46 -4.76 19.60 21.99
C PRO A 46 -4.61 18.80 20.69
N ALA A 47 -4.16 17.55 20.83
CA ALA A 47 -4.01 16.62 19.73
C ALA A 47 -5.30 16.64 18.88
N PRO A 48 -5.22 16.57 17.54
CA PRO A 48 -6.41 16.55 16.72
C PRO A 48 -7.23 15.31 17.09
N THR A 49 -8.29 15.50 17.87
CA THR A 49 -9.28 14.47 18.20
C THR A 49 -10.27 14.28 17.04
N GLY A 50 -9.82 14.51 15.80
CA GLY A 50 -10.62 14.25 14.61
C GLY A 50 -10.72 12.75 14.41
N ARG A 51 -11.95 12.22 14.38
CA ARG A 51 -12.18 10.83 13.99
C ARG A 51 -11.61 10.60 12.58
N SER A 52 -11.08 9.39 12.32
CA SER A 52 -10.61 9.04 10.98
C SER A 52 -11.78 9.14 9.99
N ARG A 53 -11.49 9.48 8.74
CA ARG A 53 -12.49 9.44 7.66
C ARG A 53 -13.14 8.06 7.56
N VAL A 54 -12.43 7.00 7.92
CA VAL A 54 -12.90 5.62 7.88
C VAL A 54 -13.96 5.36 8.97
N ASP A 55 -13.87 6.02 10.14
CA ASP A 55 -14.90 5.93 11.18
C ASP A 55 -16.22 6.54 10.71
N GLU A 56 -16.18 7.70 10.07
CA GLU A 56 -17.38 8.36 9.54
C GLU A 56 -18.11 7.50 8.50
N LEU A 57 -17.37 6.75 7.68
CA LEU A 57 -17.94 5.81 6.72
C LEU A 57 -18.53 4.55 7.38
N SER A 58 -17.96 4.14 8.52
CA SER A 58 -18.32 2.89 9.20
C SER A 58 -19.53 3.02 10.13
N ASP A 59 -19.78 4.22 10.67
CA ASP A 59 -20.88 4.51 11.60
C ASP A 59 -22.29 4.24 11.00
N GLY A 60 -22.40 4.11 9.67
CA GLY A 60 -23.65 3.79 8.96
C GLY A 60 -23.96 2.30 8.78
N LEU A 61 -23.06 1.39 9.17
CA LEU A 61 -23.22 -0.05 8.94
C LEU A 61 -23.98 -0.71 10.10
N CYS A 62 -25.23 -1.09 9.86
CA CYS A 62 -26.02 -1.87 10.84
C CYS A 62 -25.40 -3.24 11.18
N PHE A 63 -24.62 -3.80 10.24
CA PHE A 63 -23.89 -5.04 10.39
C PHE A 63 -22.46 -4.82 9.86
N PRO A 64 -21.52 -4.39 10.70
CA PRO A 64 -20.15 -4.19 10.26
C PRO A 64 -19.52 -5.54 9.91
N PRO A 65 -18.77 -5.64 8.81
CA PRO A 65 -18.04 -6.86 8.48
C PRO A 65 -17.10 -7.28 9.62
N GLU A 66 -17.05 -8.59 9.85
CA GLU A 66 -16.14 -9.24 10.79
C GLU A 66 -14.71 -9.35 10.27
N VAL A 67 -14.55 -9.51 8.95
CA VAL A 67 -13.25 -9.67 8.28
C VAL A 67 -13.18 -8.82 7.01
N PHE A 68 -12.15 -7.98 6.93
CA PHE A 68 -11.86 -7.15 5.74
C PHE A 68 -10.84 -7.86 4.86
N VAL A 69 -11.26 -8.32 3.69
CA VAL A 69 -10.41 -9.07 2.77
C VAL A 69 -9.96 -8.17 1.62
N PHE A 70 -8.66 -8.12 1.38
CA PHE A 70 -8.06 -7.32 0.31
C PHE A 70 -7.38 -8.21 -0.73
N ASP A 71 -7.55 -7.90 -2.01
CA ASP A 71 -6.55 -8.27 -3.01
C ASP A 71 -5.26 -7.46 -2.83
N LEU A 72 -4.22 -7.73 -3.63
CA LEU A 72 -2.92 -7.07 -3.53
C LEU A 72 -2.70 -6.05 -4.66
N ASP A 73 -2.36 -6.56 -5.84
CA ASP A 73 -1.91 -5.76 -6.97
C ASP A 73 -3.08 -4.92 -7.51
N ASP A 74 -2.85 -3.62 -7.68
CA ASP A 74 -3.87 -2.63 -8.02
C ASP A 74 -5.04 -2.51 -7.03
N THR A 75 -4.90 -3.05 -5.81
CA THR A 75 -5.85 -2.90 -4.70
C THR A 75 -5.21 -2.21 -3.49
N LEU A 76 -4.11 -2.76 -2.97
CA LEU A 76 -3.33 -2.13 -1.89
C LEU A 76 -2.24 -1.21 -2.42
N TRP A 77 -1.78 -1.45 -3.65
CA TRP A 77 -0.68 -0.69 -4.23
C TRP A 77 -0.77 -0.63 -5.76
N GLU A 78 -0.12 0.37 -6.32
CA GLU A 78 0.17 0.47 -7.75
C GLU A 78 1.31 -0.50 -8.13
N GLY A 79 1.07 -1.34 -9.14
CA GLY A 79 2.05 -2.27 -9.71
C GLY A 79 1.90 -3.73 -9.27
N ASP A 80 2.64 -4.61 -9.96
CA ASP A 80 2.57 -6.06 -9.76
C ASP A 80 3.75 -6.54 -8.90
N VAL A 81 3.47 -7.05 -7.70
CA VAL A 81 4.53 -7.51 -6.77
C VAL A 81 5.34 -8.66 -7.37
N ASP A 82 4.73 -9.53 -8.19
CA ASP A 82 5.39 -10.65 -8.86
C ASP A 82 6.30 -10.23 -10.03
N ARG A 83 6.33 -8.94 -10.37
CA ARG A 83 7.26 -8.35 -11.35
C ARG A 83 8.34 -7.47 -10.74
N SER A 84 8.35 -7.33 -9.41
CA SER A 84 9.30 -6.47 -8.69
C SER A 84 10.76 -6.95 -8.79
N GLY A 85 11.00 -8.21 -9.14
CA GLY A 85 12.32 -8.86 -9.03
C GLY A 85 12.63 -9.40 -7.63
N GLY A 86 11.67 -9.29 -6.71
CA GLY A 86 11.66 -9.98 -5.44
C GLY A 86 12.54 -9.36 -4.34
N PRO A 87 12.47 -9.92 -3.12
CA PRO A 87 13.21 -9.44 -1.97
C PRO A 87 14.73 -9.68 -2.08
N PRO A 88 15.57 -8.99 -1.28
CA PRO A 88 15.18 -8.08 -0.20
C PRO A 88 14.62 -6.77 -0.73
N PHE A 89 13.51 -6.34 -0.13
CA PHE A 89 12.88 -5.07 -0.47
C PHE A 89 13.43 -3.92 0.38
N LEU A 90 13.47 -2.75 -0.22
CA LEU A 90 13.71 -1.46 0.42
C LEU A 90 12.40 -0.67 0.43
N VAL A 91 12.19 0.12 1.48
CA VAL A 91 11.04 1.03 1.57
C VAL A 91 11.56 2.46 1.47
N GLU A 92 11.08 3.20 0.47
CA GLU A 92 11.62 4.52 0.14
C GLU A 92 10.52 5.56 -0.11
N GLY A 93 10.83 6.80 0.23
CA GLY A 93 9.99 7.95 -0.08
C GLY A 93 8.72 8.08 0.78
N PRO A 94 7.96 9.17 0.58
CA PRO A 94 6.83 9.52 1.44
C PRO A 94 5.62 8.60 1.27
N ARG A 95 5.53 7.86 0.16
CA ARG A 95 4.47 6.87 -0.09
C ARG A 95 4.89 5.44 0.23
N ASN A 96 6.02 5.24 0.90
CA ASN A 96 6.54 3.92 1.26
C ASN A 96 6.65 2.98 0.04
N HIS A 97 7.27 3.45 -1.05
CA HIS A 97 7.52 2.62 -2.22
C HIS A 97 8.37 1.40 -1.83
N VAL A 98 7.87 0.19 -2.09
CA VAL A 98 8.52 -1.08 -1.75
C VAL A 98 9.17 -1.63 -3.02
N SER A 99 10.50 -1.59 -3.10
CA SER A 99 11.23 -1.95 -4.31
C SER A 99 12.33 -2.97 -4.07
N SER A 100 12.62 -3.78 -5.09
CA SER A 100 13.79 -4.64 -5.10
C SER A 100 15.08 -3.82 -5.25
N LYS A 101 16.23 -4.48 -5.17
CA LYS A 101 17.53 -3.84 -5.45
C LYS A 101 17.63 -3.19 -6.85
N ALA A 102 16.79 -3.60 -7.80
CA ALA A 102 16.75 -3.03 -9.14
C ALA A 102 15.86 -1.77 -9.23
N GLY A 103 15.20 -1.38 -8.14
CA GLY A 103 14.29 -0.23 -8.09
C GLY A 103 12.91 -0.48 -8.68
N VAL A 104 12.58 -1.73 -9.04
CA VAL A 104 11.24 -2.13 -9.50
C VAL A 104 10.45 -2.62 -8.29
N GLY A 105 9.20 -2.19 -8.17
CA GLY A 105 8.46 -2.36 -6.93
C GLY A 105 7.00 -1.93 -7.03
N VAL A 106 6.37 -1.84 -5.87
CA VAL A 106 4.97 -1.45 -5.71
C VAL A 106 4.86 -0.22 -4.81
N THR A 107 3.84 0.61 -5.02
CA THR A 107 3.60 1.82 -4.20
C THR A 107 2.22 1.78 -3.59
N PRO A 108 2.08 1.73 -2.25
CA PRO A 108 0.77 1.81 -1.61
C PRO A 108 -0.08 2.97 -2.12
N PHE A 109 -1.39 2.72 -2.30
CA PHE A 109 -2.32 3.83 -2.54
C PHE A 109 -2.37 4.75 -1.31
N PRO A 110 -2.65 6.06 -1.49
CA PRO A 110 -2.51 7.06 -0.42
C PRO A 110 -3.26 6.72 0.88
N ASP A 111 -4.48 6.17 0.75
CA ASP A 111 -5.36 5.94 1.90
C ASP A 111 -5.11 4.60 2.61
N VAL A 112 -4.26 3.72 2.03
CA VAL A 112 -4.03 2.37 2.57
C VAL A 112 -3.36 2.42 3.94
N ALA A 113 -2.50 3.40 4.19
CA ALA A 113 -1.90 3.58 5.51
C ALA A 113 -2.94 3.93 6.58
N GLU A 114 -3.87 4.84 6.28
CA GLU A 114 -4.97 5.21 7.18
C GLU A 114 -5.91 4.02 7.41
N ILE A 115 -6.24 3.25 6.36
CA ILE A 115 -7.10 2.07 6.47
C ILE A 115 -6.47 1.00 7.38
N PHE A 116 -5.18 0.70 7.22
CA PHE A 116 -4.52 -0.31 8.05
C PHE A 116 -4.32 0.16 9.50
N GLU A 117 -4.10 1.46 9.72
CA GLU A 117 -4.09 2.04 11.07
C GLU A 117 -5.47 1.92 11.72
N TRP A 118 -6.55 2.24 11.01
CA TRP A 118 -7.92 2.08 11.49
C TRP A 118 -8.28 0.61 11.82
N LEU A 119 -7.85 -0.34 10.98
CA LEU A 119 -8.01 -1.77 11.25
C LEU A 119 -7.28 -2.19 12.53
N GLU A 120 -6.04 -1.72 12.71
CA GLU A 120 -5.22 -2.00 13.89
C GLU A 120 -5.84 -1.42 15.17
N GLU A 121 -6.23 -0.15 15.16
CA GLU A 121 -6.82 0.54 16.31
C GLU A 121 -8.17 -0.05 16.72
N GLY A 122 -8.98 -0.42 15.73
CA GLY A 122 -10.28 -1.07 15.95
C GLY A 122 -10.20 -2.55 16.32
N GLY A 123 -9.01 -3.17 16.30
CA GLY A 123 -8.86 -4.61 16.50
C GLY A 123 -9.63 -5.44 15.46
N ARG A 124 -9.80 -4.88 14.25
CA ARG A 124 -10.60 -5.50 13.18
C ARG A 124 -9.75 -6.55 12.46
N ARG A 125 -10.36 -7.68 12.11
CA ARG A 125 -9.66 -8.74 11.39
C ARG A 125 -9.49 -8.33 9.92
N ALA A 126 -8.28 -8.52 9.40
CA ALA A 126 -8.01 -8.36 7.98
C ALA A 126 -7.42 -9.64 7.39
N ALA A 127 -7.62 -9.83 6.09
CA ALA A 127 -7.08 -10.95 5.34
C ALA A 127 -6.65 -10.54 3.92
N VAL A 128 -5.85 -11.39 3.28
CA VAL A 128 -5.44 -11.22 1.88
C VAL A 128 -5.96 -12.37 1.03
N ALA A 129 -6.59 -12.06 -0.10
CA ALA A 129 -6.92 -13.00 -1.16
C ALA A 129 -6.21 -12.55 -2.44
N SER A 130 -5.18 -13.26 -2.92
CA SER A 130 -4.43 -12.86 -4.12
C SER A 130 -4.09 -14.03 -5.04
N HIS A 131 -4.12 -13.74 -6.35
CA HIS A 131 -3.68 -14.64 -7.42
C HIS A 131 -2.20 -14.47 -7.80
N THR A 132 -1.43 -13.76 -6.98
CA THR A 132 0.01 -13.53 -7.24
C THR A 132 0.76 -14.83 -7.52
N GLY A 133 1.66 -14.78 -8.52
CA GLY A 133 2.58 -15.88 -8.82
C GLY A 133 3.68 -16.04 -7.78
N GLU A 134 3.91 -15.03 -6.94
CA GLU A 134 5.02 -14.98 -5.99
C GLU A 134 4.54 -14.67 -4.55
N PRO A 135 3.88 -15.63 -3.87
CA PRO A 135 3.32 -15.41 -2.53
C PRO A 135 4.33 -14.94 -1.49
N ARG A 136 5.58 -15.42 -1.59
CA ARG A 136 6.67 -15.01 -0.68
C ARG A 136 7.07 -13.54 -0.88
N TRP A 137 6.89 -13.01 -2.08
CA TRP A 137 7.19 -11.62 -2.38
C TRP A 137 6.05 -10.72 -1.90
N GLY A 138 4.79 -11.14 -2.10
CA GLY A 138 3.63 -10.50 -1.47
C GLY A 138 3.77 -10.40 0.05
N GLU A 139 4.12 -11.50 0.72
CA GLU A 139 4.37 -11.51 2.17
C GLU A 139 5.50 -10.54 2.57
N ALA A 140 6.61 -10.56 1.85
CA ALA A 140 7.75 -9.68 2.15
C ALA A 140 7.40 -8.20 1.97
N ALA A 141 6.57 -7.85 0.97
CA ALA A 141 6.09 -6.49 0.78
C ALA A 141 5.15 -6.06 1.91
N LEU A 142 4.17 -6.88 2.28
CA LEU A 142 3.28 -6.65 3.43
C LEU A 142 4.04 -6.54 4.76
N GLN A 143 5.15 -7.28 4.92
CA GLN A 143 5.99 -7.22 6.11
C GLN A 143 6.82 -5.93 6.17
N ALA A 144 7.20 -5.39 5.02
CA ALA A 144 7.97 -4.15 4.91
C ALA A 144 7.12 -2.90 5.18
N LEU A 145 5.85 -2.93 4.78
CA LEU A 145 4.87 -1.88 5.05
C LEU A 145 4.41 -1.91 6.50
N LYS A 146 4.35 -0.75 7.14
CA LYS A 146 4.01 -0.61 8.56
C LYS A 146 3.06 0.56 8.78
N THR A 147 2.18 0.40 9.76
CA THR A 147 1.37 1.50 10.31
C THR A 147 2.27 2.48 11.07
N PRO A 148 1.79 3.69 11.41
CA PRO A 148 2.51 4.61 12.29
C PRO A 148 2.90 4.02 13.65
N ARG A 149 2.16 3.01 14.13
CA ARG A 149 2.44 2.26 15.36
C ARG A 149 3.55 1.21 15.20
N GLY A 150 4.05 1.00 13.98
CA GLY A 150 5.15 0.09 13.67
C GLY A 150 4.72 -1.36 13.41
N THR A 151 3.42 -1.66 13.44
CA THR A 151 2.86 -2.97 13.12
C THR A 151 2.87 -3.19 11.62
N SER A 152 3.38 -4.34 11.15
CA SER A 152 3.40 -4.62 9.71
C SER A 152 2.00 -4.93 9.18
N TYR A 153 1.75 -4.62 7.90
CA TYR A 153 0.49 -4.97 7.26
C TYR A 153 0.29 -6.49 7.23
N ALA A 154 1.38 -7.26 7.13
CA ALA A 154 1.35 -8.71 7.25
C ALA A 154 0.86 -9.19 8.62
N ALA A 155 1.13 -8.46 9.71
CA ALA A 155 0.65 -8.82 11.05
C ALA A 155 -0.84 -8.48 11.23
N ILE A 156 -1.31 -7.37 10.65
CA ILE A 156 -2.72 -6.96 10.67
C ILE A 156 -3.56 -7.91 9.80
N ALA A 157 -3.10 -8.19 8.57
CA ALA A 157 -3.71 -9.15 7.67
C ALA A 157 -3.24 -10.59 7.99
N ALA A 158 -3.69 -11.12 9.12
CA ALA A 158 -3.18 -12.37 9.68
C ALA A 158 -3.46 -13.59 8.79
N VAL A 159 -4.63 -13.65 8.15
CA VAL A 159 -5.02 -14.75 7.24
C VAL A 159 -4.70 -14.37 5.80
N LYS A 160 -3.99 -15.24 5.09
CA LYS A 160 -3.58 -14.97 3.70
C LYS A 160 -3.77 -16.20 2.84
N GLU A 161 -4.57 -16.06 1.79
CA GLU A 161 -4.63 -16.97 0.67
C GLU A 161 -3.97 -16.27 -0.52
N MET A 162 -2.69 -16.54 -0.73
CA MET A 162 -1.91 -15.99 -1.83
C MET A 162 -1.39 -17.14 -2.67
N HIS A 163 -2.03 -17.41 -3.79
CA HIS A 163 -1.56 -18.40 -4.74
C HIS A 163 -2.23 -18.22 -6.08
N ARG A 164 -1.44 -18.36 -7.14
CA ARG A 164 -1.94 -18.49 -8.50
C ARG A 164 -2.52 -19.88 -8.68
N ALA A 165 -3.74 -19.94 -9.21
CA ALA A 165 -4.40 -21.20 -9.48
C ALA A 165 -3.76 -21.94 -10.66
N GLU A 166 -3.42 -23.21 -10.45
CA GLU A 166 -2.85 -24.09 -11.49
C GLU A 166 -3.94 -24.61 -12.45
N THR A 167 -5.18 -24.74 -11.95
CA THR A 167 -6.32 -25.26 -12.71
C THR A 167 -7.41 -24.20 -12.87
N VAL A 168 -8.23 -24.31 -13.92
CA VAL A 168 -9.35 -23.39 -14.16
C VAL A 168 -10.33 -23.39 -12.98
N ALA A 169 -10.61 -24.56 -12.39
CA ALA A 169 -11.53 -24.69 -11.25
C ALA A 169 -11.03 -23.97 -9.98
N GLN A 170 -9.72 -23.74 -9.85
CA GLN A 170 -9.12 -23.06 -8.71
C GLN A 170 -8.90 -21.57 -8.95
N ARG A 171 -9.13 -21.07 -10.17
CA ARG A 171 -8.91 -19.65 -10.54
C ARG A 171 -9.95 -18.69 -9.96
N SER A 172 -11.08 -19.22 -9.48
CA SER A 172 -12.13 -18.38 -8.93
C SER A 172 -11.71 -17.85 -7.57
N LYS A 173 -11.88 -16.55 -7.35
CA LYS A 173 -11.60 -15.89 -6.06
C LYS A 173 -12.46 -16.47 -4.93
N ALA A 174 -13.60 -17.07 -5.26
CA ALA A 174 -14.46 -17.77 -4.34
C ALA A 174 -13.74 -18.92 -3.60
N VAL A 175 -12.70 -19.51 -4.19
CA VAL A 175 -11.90 -20.56 -3.53
C VAL A 175 -11.06 -19.96 -2.41
N HIS A 176 -10.38 -18.83 -2.67
CA HIS A 176 -9.58 -18.10 -1.68
C HIS A 176 -10.47 -17.59 -0.56
N LEU A 177 -11.59 -16.96 -0.89
CA LEU A 177 -12.51 -16.39 0.09
C LEU A 177 -13.12 -17.45 1.01
N ARG A 178 -13.54 -18.61 0.50
CA ARG A 178 -14.02 -19.72 1.36
C ARG A 178 -12.97 -20.20 2.36
N ARG A 179 -11.71 -20.31 1.93
CA ARG A 179 -10.60 -20.70 2.81
C ARG A 179 -10.27 -19.63 3.84
N ILE A 180 -10.41 -18.36 3.48
CA ILE A 180 -10.26 -17.23 4.41
C ILE A 180 -11.37 -17.29 5.46
N ALA A 181 -12.64 -17.50 5.07
CA ALA A 181 -13.76 -17.65 5.99
C ALA A 181 -13.50 -18.81 6.98
N GLU A 182 -13.12 -19.99 6.46
CA GLU A 182 -12.78 -21.17 7.27
C GLU A 182 -11.65 -20.88 8.28
N ARG A 183 -10.54 -20.28 7.83
CA ARG A 183 -9.39 -19.97 8.70
C ARG A 183 -9.64 -18.82 9.66
N SER A 184 -10.54 -17.91 9.31
CA SER A 184 -10.93 -16.77 10.16
C SER A 184 -12.03 -17.14 11.15
N GLY A 185 -12.71 -18.28 10.94
CA GLY A 185 -13.81 -18.74 11.76
C GLY A 185 -15.06 -17.87 11.66
N CYS A 186 -15.40 -17.38 10.46
CA CYS A 186 -16.60 -16.59 10.18
C CYS A 186 -17.37 -17.16 8.98
N ASP A 187 -18.62 -16.74 8.79
CA ASP A 187 -19.35 -17.06 7.57
C ASP A 187 -18.94 -16.10 6.43
N PRO A 188 -19.11 -16.50 5.16
CA PRO A 188 -18.82 -15.62 4.02
C PRO A 188 -19.52 -14.25 4.09
N GLN A 189 -20.80 -14.23 4.49
CA GLN A 189 -21.61 -13.01 4.66
C GLN A 189 -21.11 -12.04 5.73
N ASP A 190 -20.21 -12.48 6.60
CA ASP A 190 -19.58 -11.64 7.61
C ASP A 190 -18.27 -11.02 7.09
N MET A 191 -17.87 -11.29 5.84
CA MET A 191 -16.71 -10.70 5.21
C MET A 191 -17.10 -9.53 4.30
N VAL A 192 -16.13 -8.67 4.02
CA VAL A 192 -16.19 -7.74 2.90
C VAL A 192 -14.93 -7.90 2.07
N PHE A 193 -15.07 -7.88 0.74
CA PHE A 193 -13.95 -8.09 -0.17
C PHE A 193 -13.70 -6.91 -1.12
N PHE A 194 -12.44 -6.49 -1.20
CA PHE A 194 -11.97 -5.43 -2.10
C PHE A 194 -11.02 -5.99 -3.15
N ASP A 195 -11.34 -5.78 -4.42
CA ASP A 195 -10.54 -6.21 -5.58
C ASP A 195 -10.80 -5.27 -6.75
N ASN A 196 -9.78 -4.98 -7.54
CA ASN A 196 -9.89 -4.13 -8.73
C ASN A 196 -10.54 -4.84 -9.93
N MET A 197 -10.53 -6.18 -9.97
CA MET A 197 -11.02 -6.97 -11.08
C MET A 197 -12.47 -7.40 -10.86
N GLN A 198 -13.37 -6.88 -11.70
CA GLN A 198 -14.81 -7.15 -11.58
C GLN A 198 -15.18 -8.64 -11.54
N HIS A 199 -14.46 -9.53 -12.22
CA HIS A 199 -14.75 -10.96 -12.18
C HIS A 199 -14.42 -11.59 -10.81
N ASN A 200 -13.39 -11.10 -10.10
CA ASN A 200 -13.10 -11.53 -8.73
C ASN A 200 -14.17 -11.05 -7.76
N VAL A 201 -14.72 -9.84 -7.98
CA VAL A 201 -15.85 -9.32 -7.21
C VAL A 201 -17.08 -10.22 -7.40
N LEU A 202 -17.42 -10.57 -8.65
CA LEU A 202 -18.52 -11.49 -8.96
C LEU A 202 -18.30 -12.90 -8.36
N ASP A 203 -17.06 -13.38 -8.29
CA ASP A 203 -16.72 -14.62 -7.60
C ASP A 203 -17.03 -14.52 -6.09
N GLY A 204 -16.73 -13.39 -5.44
CA GLY A 204 -17.09 -13.12 -4.05
C GLY A 204 -18.60 -13.07 -3.83
N GLU A 205 -19.32 -12.31 -4.67
CA GLU A 205 -20.79 -12.22 -4.61
C GLU A 205 -21.45 -13.61 -4.75
N SER A 206 -20.86 -14.52 -5.55
CA SER A 206 -21.39 -15.88 -5.74
C SER A 206 -21.38 -16.76 -4.48
N ILE A 207 -20.69 -16.32 -3.43
CA ILE A 207 -20.61 -17.00 -2.13
C ILE A 207 -21.05 -16.09 -0.98
N ASP A 208 -21.80 -15.04 -1.28
CA ASP A 208 -22.31 -14.07 -0.31
C ASP A 208 -21.22 -13.29 0.45
N VAL A 209 -20.10 -12.94 -0.20
CA VAL A 209 -19.05 -12.01 0.34
C VAL A 209 -19.18 -10.62 -0.29
#